data_AF-A0A937U428-F1
#
_entry.id   AF-A0A937U428-F1
#
_cell.length_a   1.000
_cell.length_b   1.000
_cell.length_c   1.000
_cell.angle_alpha   90.00
_cell.angle_beta   90.00
_cell.angle_gamma   90.00
#
_symmetry.space_group_name_H-M   'P 1'
#
loop_
_entity.id
_entity.type
_entity.pdbx_description
1 polymer ?
#
loop_
_entity_poly.entity_id
_entity_poly.type
_entity_poly.pdbx_seq_one_letter_code
_entity_poly.pdbx_strand_id
1 'polypeptide(L)' 'MTHIEFEVGEKYENMKGIYEVLSIDRNTMRIRWESGEEITTTVALQSRIIMRMKQDPEKSKKGK' A
#
# COMPACT_ATOMS: atom_id res chain seq x y z
N MET A 1 13.19 -9.05 -10.04
CA MET A 1 12.52 -7.82 -9.59
C MET A 1 11.21 -8.23 -8.93
N THR A 2 11.06 -8.03 -7.63
CA THR A 2 9.91 -8.51 -6.84
C THR A 2 8.73 -7.54 -7.00
N HIS A 3 8.00 -7.60 -8.11
CA HIS A 3 6.77 -6.81 -8.25
C HIS A 3 5.72 -7.28 -7.24
N ILE A 4 5.06 -6.33 -6.57
CA ILE A 4 3.91 -6.64 -5.72
C ILE A 4 2.70 -6.62 -6.62
N GLU A 5 2.04 -7.77 -6.76
CA GLU A 5 0.77 -7.90 -7.45
C GLU A 5 -0.33 -7.50 -6.47
N PHE A 6 -1.02 -6.40 -6.79
CA PHE A 6 -2.19 -5.96 -6.04
C PHE A 6 -3.43 -6.60 -6.64
N GLU A 7 -4.33 -7.07 -5.78
CA GLU A 7 -5.61 -7.64 -6.18
C GLU A 7 -6.77 -6.83 -5.58
N VAL A 8 -7.86 -6.69 -6.33
CA VAL A 8 -9.07 -5.99 -5.87
C VAL A 8 -9.77 -6.85 -4.82
N GLY A 9 -10.15 -6.23 -3.70
CA GLY A 9 -10.73 -6.89 -2.52
C GLY A 9 -9.70 -7.36 -1.50
N GLU A 10 -8.42 -7.40 -1.85
CA GLU A 10 -7.35 -7.76 -0.92
C GLU A 10 -6.91 -6.58 -0.05
N LYS A 11 -6.37 -6.91 1.13
CA LYS A 11 -5.87 -5.94 2.12
C LYS A 11 -4.35 -5.95 2.18
N TYR A 12 -3.77 -4.76 2.25
CA TYR A 12 -2.33 -4.54 2.36
C TYR A 12 -2.04 -3.52 3.45
N GLU A 13 -0.80 -3.49 3.94
CA GLU A 13 -0.36 -2.53 4.95
C GLU A 13 0.69 -1.58 4.34
N ASN A 14 0.52 -0.28 4.57
CA ASN A 14 1.56 0.72 4.32
C ASN A 14 1.83 1.55 5.59
N MET A 15 2.68 2.57 5.47
CA MET A 15 3.08 3.41 6.62
C MET A 15 1.91 4.08 7.35
N LYS A 16 0.76 4.24 6.71
CA LYS A 16 -0.44 4.84 7.31
C LYS A 16 -1.33 3.80 8.01
N GLY A 17 -1.17 2.52 7.70
CA GLY A 17 -1.95 1.42 8.24
C GLY A 17 -2.49 0.47 7.16
N ILE A 18 -3.44 -0.37 7.55
CA ILE A 18 -4.09 -1.35 6.68
C ILE A 18 -5.08 -0.65 5.75
N TYR A 19 -5.03 -1.01 4.47
CA TYR A 19 -5.95 -0.55 3.43
C TYR A 19 -6.42 -1.71 2.56
N GLU A 20 -7.61 -1.57 1.99
CA GLU A 20 -8.22 -2.48 1.03
C GLU A 20 -8.13 -1.88 -0.38
N VAL A 21 -7.87 -2.71 -1.39
CA VAL A 21 -7.87 -2.28 -2.79
C VAL A 21 -9.29 -2.36 -3.34
N LEU A 22 -9.86 -1.21 -3.72
CA LEU A 22 -11.22 -1.12 -4.25
C LEU A 22 -11.29 -1.28 -5.77
N SER A 23 -10.28 -0.78 -6.50
CA SER A 23 -10.20 -0.91 -7.96
C SER A 23 -8.76 -0.80 -8.44
N ILE A 24 -8.48 -1.40 -9.60
CA ILE A 24 -7.19 -1.28 -10.29
C ILE A 24 -7.47 -0.92 -11.75
N ASP A 25 -6.88 0.19 -12.18
CA ASP A 25 -7.06 0.79 -13.49
C ASP A 25 -5.68 1.02 -14.13
N ARG A 26 -5.21 0.03 -14.91
CA ARG A 26 -3.90 -0.01 -15.59
C ARG A 26 -2.69 0.31 -14.69
N ASN A 27 -2.47 1.58 -14.38
CA ASN A 27 -1.37 2.11 -13.58
C ASN A 27 -1.79 2.69 -12.23
N THR A 28 -3.09 2.91 -12.02
CA THR A 28 -3.67 3.47 -10.80
C THR A 28 -4.50 2.44 -10.07
N MET A 29 -4.66 2.63 -8.77
CA MET A 29 -5.52 1.84 -7.92
C MET A 29 -6.24 2.75 -6.94
N ARG A 30 -7.50 2.43 -6.63
CA ARG A 30 -8.21 3.05 -5.51
C ARG A 30 -8.04 2.18 -4.28
N ILE A 31 -7.70 2.83 -3.18
CA ILE A 31 -7.55 2.17 -1.88
C ILE A 31 -8.44 2.84 -0.86
N ARG A 32 -8.88 2.05 0.13
CA ARG A 32 -9.68 2.51 1.26
C ARG A 32 -9.05 2.05 2.57
N TRP A 33 -8.81 2.98 3.48
CA TRP A 33 -8.39 2.63 4.85
C TRP A 33 -9.58 2.25 5.73
N GLU A 34 -9.33 1.62 6.87
CA GLU A 34 -10.38 1.26 7.84
C GLU A 34 -11.14 2.49 8.39
N SER A 35 -10.53 3.68 8.33
CA SER A 35 -11.21 4.94 8.65
C SER A 35 -12.32 5.32 7.66
N GLY A 36 -12.40 4.64 6.50
CA GLY A 36 -13.29 4.97 5.39
C GLY A 36 -12.72 6.01 4.43
N GLU A 37 -11.51 6.53 4.68
CA GLU A 37 -10.84 7.42 3.73
C GLU A 37 -10.45 6.65 2.46
N GLU A 38 -10.75 7.23 1.30
CA GLU A 38 -10.41 6.67 -0.01
C GLU A 38 -9.46 7.59 -0.77
N ILE A 39 -8.46 7.02 -1.42
CA ILE A 39 -7.62 7.75 -2.37
C ILE A 39 -7.37 6.94 -3.63
N THR A 40 -7.05 7.68 -4.70
CA THR A 40 -6.45 7.12 -5.91
C THR A 40 -4.93 7.27 -5.83
N THR A 41 -4.20 6.18 -6.03
CA THR A 41 -2.75 6.15 -6.03
C THR A 41 -2.22 5.33 -7.20
N THR A 42 -0.91 5.33 -7.45
CA THR A 42 -0.32 4.49 -8.49
C THR A 42 0.17 3.17 -7.93
N VAL A 43 0.00 2.10 -8.71
CA VAL A 43 0.50 0.75 -8.38
C VAL A 43 2.01 0.80 -8.12
N ALA A 44 2.74 1.56 -8.94
CA ALA A 44 4.18 1.73 -8.78
C ALA A 44 4.57 2.43 -7.47
N LEU A 45 3.79 3.43 -7.02
CA LEU A 45 4.05 4.12 -5.75
C LEU A 45 3.81 3.20 -4.55
N GLN A 46 2.68 2.50 -4.51
CA GLN A 46 2.40 1.57 -3.40
C GLN A 46 3.40 0.42 -3.34
N SER A 47 3.79 -0.13 -4.50
CA SER A 47 4.82 -1.17 -4.55
C SER A 47 6.15 -0.67 -3.96
N ARG A 48 6.58 0.55 -4.30
CA ARG A 48 7.80 1.17 -3.74
C ARG A 48 7.69 1.39 -2.22
N ILE A 49 6.54 1.82 -1.72
CA ILE A 49 6.32 2.02 -0.28
C ILE A 49 6.50 0.69 0.47
N ILE A 50 5.82 -0.37 0.02
CA ILE A 50 5.90 -1.69 0.69
C ILE A 50 7.32 -2.28 0.57
N MET A 51 7.96 -2.15 -0.59
CA MET A 51 9.36 -2.58 -0.75
C MET A 51 10.29 -1.86 0.24
N ARG A 52 10.12 -0.54 0.40
CA ARG A 52 10.92 0.25 1.33
C ARG A 52 10.69 -0.19 2.78
N MET A 53 9.44 -0.49 3.15
CA MET A 53 9.12 -1.01 4.49
C MET A 53 9.76 -2.37 4.75
N LYS A 54 9.82 -3.24 3.73
CA LYS A 54 10.47 -4.56 3.83
C LYS A 54 12.00 -4.49 3.89
N GLN A 55 12.61 -3.49 3.26
CA GLN A 55 14.07 -3.32 3.24
C GLN A 55 14.62 -2.63 4.49
N ASP A 56 13.83 -1.81 5.18
CA ASP A 56 14.23 -1.09 6.40
C ASP A 56 13.21 -1.36 7.54
N PRO A 57 13.23 -2.56 8.15
CA PRO A 57 12.33 -2.90 9.26
C PRO A 57 12.62 -2.09 10.53
N GLU A 58 13.81 -1.47 10.66
CA GLU A 58 14.21 -0.70 11.84
C GLU A 58 13.53 0.67 11.96
N LYS A 59 13.00 1.25 10.87
CA LYS A 59 12.21 2.49 10.93
C LYS A 59 10.73 2.30 11.23
N SER A 60 10.22 1.07 11.18
CA SER A 60 8.82 0.79 11.55
C SER A 60 8.57 0.84 13.07
N LYS A 61 9.62 1.01 13.90
CA LYS A 61 9.52 1.06 15.38
C LYS A 61 10.19 2.26 16.06
N LYS A 62 10.48 3.36 15.36
CA LYS A 62 10.94 4.61 16.00
C LYS A 62 9.89 5.71 15.94
N GLY A 63 8.77 5.46 16.63
CA GLY A 63 8.20 6.48 17.51
C GLY A 63 8.78 6.24 18.90
N LYS A 64 9.89 6.91 19.24
CA LYS A 64 10.33 7.12 20.62
C LYS A 64 10.03 8.57 20.97
#